data_AF-A0A9P6JUX4-F1
#
_entry.id   AF-A0A9P6JUX4-F1
#
_cell.length_a   1.000
_cell.length_b   1.000
_cell.length_c   1.000
_cell.angle_alpha   90.00
_cell.angle_beta   90.00
_cell.angle_gamma   90.00
#
_symmetry.space_group_name_H-M   'P 1'
#
loop_
_entity.id
_entity.type
_entity.pdbx_description
1 polymer ?
#
loop_
_entity_poly.entity_id
_entity_poly.type
_entity_poly.pdbx_seq_one_letter_code
_entity_poly.pdbx_strand_id
1 'polypeptide(L)'
;MLTLNTATLSNPLAPEAWIPEEAAAFYRIYVAVIIGCFSLLLWDILQFLPEEFALLGSRRRSLPTVCYIIARTTPPLFMFLQIEFITKEHEDCRAWHLAISSCYFMISASVGLLFLFRVSAVCRDNFWVRRLLAAAWVAHAVAAALTFAVTSVAHLEPTHHCVIIISSKSYISILFFTQATYEILVCCAVGYKLRCDISDDVQGMQVPPQQYLFSFNKSFSRLRARVLMDSYLFFM
;
A
#
# COMPACT_ATOMS: atom_id res chain seq x y z
N MET A 1 -9.21 -7.12 38.38
CA MET A 1 -10.64 -6.87 38.17
C MET A 1 -10.92 -5.44 38.62
N LEU A 2 -11.06 -4.51 37.66
CA LEU A 2 -11.43 -3.12 37.96
C LEU A 2 -12.96 -3.03 37.88
N THR A 3 -13.61 -2.81 39.03
CA THR A 3 -15.05 -2.54 39.10
C THR A 3 -15.28 -1.08 38.69
N LEU A 4 -15.41 -0.83 37.38
CA LEU A 4 -15.82 0.47 36.86
C LEU A 4 -17.32 0.66 37.13
N ASN A 5 -17.67 1.68 37.91
CA ASN A 5 -19.05 2.11 38.13
C ASN A 5 -19.65 2.56 36.79
N THR A 6 -20.68 1.86 36.32
CA THR A 6 -21.37 2.10 35.05
C THR A 6 -22.10 3.46 34.99
N ALA A 7 -22.29 4.13 36.13
CA ALA A 7 -23.01 5.40 36.24
C ALA A 7 -22.22 6.63 35.74
N THR A 8 -20.90 6.51 35.51
CA THR A 8 -20.05 7.62 35.03
C THR A 8 -19.58 7.48 33.59
N LEU A 9 -20.00 6.41 32.88
CA LEU A 9 -19.60 6.20 31.49
C LEU A 9 -20.44 7.09 30.55
N SER A 10 -19.79 8.05 29.90
CA SER A 10 -20.40 8.81 28.81
C SER A 10 -20.57 7.86 27.62
N ASN A 11 -21.79 7.36 27.42
CA ASN A 11 -22.19 6.36 26.40
C ASN A 11 -21.63 4.93 26.58
N PRO A 12 -22.31 4.04 27.33
CA PRO A 12 -21.88 2.65 27.54
C PRO A 12 -21.92 1.75 26.30
N LEU A 13 -22.59 2.18 25.23
CA LEU A 13 -22.67 1.46 23.96
C LEU A 13 -21.50 1.81 23.03
N ALA A 14 -20.72 2.84 23.34
CA ALA A 14 -19.56 3.20 22.53
C ALA A 14 -18.36 2.30 22.91
N PRO A 15 -17.68 1.66 21.94
CA PRO A 15 -16.52 0.79 22.22
C PRO A 15 -15.37 1.55 22.89
N GLU A 16 -15.26 2.87 22.64
CA GLU A 16 -14.28 3.76 23.28
C GLU A 16 -14.46 3.88 24.80
N ALA A 17 -15.65 3.62 25.32
CA ALA A 17 -15.94 3.75 26.75
C ALA A 17 -15.30 2.64 27.61
N TRP A 18 -14.86 1.54 26.96
CA TRP A 18 -14.27 0.37 27.60
C TRP A 18 -12.73 0.35 27.53
N ILE A 19 -12.13 1.38 26.93
CA ILE A 19 -10.70 1.46 26.61
C ILE A 19 -10.07 2.60 27.45
N PRO A 20 -8.80 2.50 27.89
CA PRO A 20 -8.10 3.61 28.54
C PRO A 20 -8.11 4.88 27.66
N GLU A 21 -8.21 6.05 28.29
CA GLU A 21 -8.34 7.35 27.60
C GLU A 21 -7.24 7.60 26.55
N GLU A 22 -6.00 7.21 26.87
CA GLU A 22 -4.87 7.28 25.92
C GLU A 22 -5.13 6.46 24.65
N ALA A 23 -5.65 5.25 24.79
CA ALA A 23 -5.95 4.37 23.66
C ALA A 23 -7.20 4.81 22.89
N ALA A 24 -8.18 5.45 23.54
CA ALA A 24 -9.33 6.04 22.87
C ALA A 24 -8.91 7.20 21.93
N ALA A 25 -7.92 8.02 22.34
CA ALA A 25 -7.38 9.08 21.47
C ALA A 25 -6.72 8.51 20.20
N PHE A 26 -5.89 7.47 20.34
CA PHE A 26 -5.28 6.79 19.19
C PHE A 26 -6.31 6.17 18.26
N TYR A 27 -7.36 5.56 18.82
CA TYR A 27 -8.44 4.97 18.03
C TYR A 27 -9.17 6.01 17.17
N ARG A 28 -9.48 7.18 17.74
CA ARG A 28 -10.14 8.28 16.99
C ARG A 28 -9.29 8.80 15.84
N ILE A 29 -7.99 8.98 16.08
CA ILE A 29 -7.04 9.38 15.04
C ILE A 29 -6.97 8.31 13.95
N TYR A 30 -6.88 7.04 14.34
CA TYR A 30 -6.83 5.92 13.41
C TYR A 30 -8.06 5.84 12.49
N VAL A 31 -9.26 5.95 13.06
CA VAL A 31 -10.51 5.97 12.27
C VAL A 31 -10.55 7.16 11.31
N ALA A 32 -10.19 8.36 11.76
CA ALA A 32 -10.15 9.54 10.92
C ALA A 32 -9.16 9.39 9.75
N VAL A 33 -7.98 8.81 10.01
CA VAL A 33 -6.98 8.52 8.97
C VAL A 33 -7.51 7.53 7.95
N ILE A 34 -8.15 6.43 8.37
CA ILE A 34 -8.71 5.45 7.43
C ILE A 34 -9.77 6.09 6.53
N ILE A 35 -10.71 6.86 7.09
CA ILE A 35 -11.76 7.54 6.32
C ILE A 35 -11.15 8.55 5.34
N GLY A 36 -10.12 9.28 5.78
CA GLY A 36 -9.36 10.20 4.93
C GLY A 36 -8.69 9.47 3.76
N CYS A 37 -7.95 8.39 4.05
CA CYS A 37 -7.30 7.57 3.02
C CYS A 37 -8.31 6.94 2.06
N PHE A 38 -9.44 6.45 2.55
CA PHE A 38 -10.51 5.90 1.70
C PHE A 38 -11.06 6.97 0.75
N SER A 39 -11.32 8.18 1.26
CA SER A 39 -11.78 9.31 0.44
C SER A 39 -10.78 9.68 -0.64
N LEU A 40 -9.48 9.72 -0.31
CA LEU A 40 -8.41 10.00 -1.28
C LEU A 40 -8.31 8.90 -2.35
N LEU A 41 -8.37 7.63 -1.97
CA LEU A 41 -8.35 6.50 -2.91
C LEU A 41 -9.55 6.52 -3.84
N LEU A 42 -10.75 6.83 -3.32
CA LEU A 42 -11.96 6.92 -4.12
C LEU A 42 -11.88 8.10 -5.09
N TRP A 43 -11.40 9.25 -4.62
CA TRP A 43 -11.16 10.44 -5.42
C TRP A 43 -10.19 10.15 -6.58
N ASP A 44 -9.08 9.49 -6.27
CA ASP A 44 -8.07 9.08 -7.23
C ASP A 44 -8.64 8.11 -8.29
N ILE A 45 -9.44 7.11 -7.89
CA ILE A 45 -10.14 6.25 -8.87
C ILE A 45 -11.08 7.04 -9.76
N LEU A 46 -11.86 7.97 -9.21
CA LEU A 46 -12.79 8.79 -9.99
C LEU A 46 -12.08 9.68 -11.01
N GLN A 47 -10.89 10.21 -10.68
CA GLN A 47 -10.11 11.04 -11.60
C GLN A 47 -9.57 10.26 -12.80
N PHE A 48 -9.15 9.01 -12.59
CA PHE A 48 -8.49 8.19 -13.62
C PHE A 48 -9.41 7.13 -14.25
N LEU A 49 -10.66 7.06 -13.81
CA LEU A 49 -11.68 6.12 -14.29
C LEU A 49 -11.78 5.97 -15.82
N PRO A 50 -11.85 7.05 -16.64
CA PRO A 50 -11.99 6.90 -18.09
C PRO A 50 -10.76 6.22 -18.74
N GLU A 51 -9.57 6.47 -18.19
CA GLU A 51 -8.31 5.90 -18.68
C GLU A 51 -8.19 4.42 -18.28
N GLU A 52 -8.66 4.07 -17.09
CA GLU A 52 -8.76 2.70 -16.61
C GLU A 52 -9.74 1.86 -17.45
N PHE A 53 -10.90 2.42 -17.83
CA PHE A 53 -11.84 1.74 -18.72
C PHE A 53 -11.27 1.52 -20.13
N ALA A 54 -10.50 2.47 -20.65
CA ALA A 54 -9.80 2.30 -21.92
C ALA A 54 -8.75 1.17 -21.85
N LEU A 55 -8.06 1.03 -20.71
CA LEU A 55 -7.10 -0.05 -20.48
C LEU A 55 -7.79 -1.42 -20.41
N LEU A 56 -8.95 -1.51 -19.75
CA LEU A 56 -9.77 -2.73 -19.67
C LEU A 56 -10.35 -3.16 -21.02
N GLY A 57 -10.65 -2.19 -21.90
CA GLY A 57 -11.10 -2.42 -23.26
C GLY A 57 -10.01 -2.92 -24.22
N SER A 58 -8.74 -2.84 -23.83
CA SER A 58 -7.63 -3.30 -24.68
C SER A 58 -7.53 -4.83 -24.71
N ARG A 59 -7.42 -5.41 -25.92
CA ARG A 59 -7.49 -6.87 -26.17
C ARG A 59 -6.27 -7.66 -25.66
N ARG A 60 -5.20 -7.00 -25.19
CA ARG A 60 -3.98 -7.66 -24.68
C ARG A 60 -3.84 -7.52 -23.17
N ARG A 61 -4.34 -8.50 -22.43
CA ARG A 61 -4.13 -8.60 -20.98
C ARG A 61 -2.72 -9.14 -20.71
N SER A 62 -1.79 -8.24 -20.42
CA SER A 62 -0.47 -8.63 -19.92
C SER A 62 -0.54 -8.92 -18.41
N LEU A 63 0.34 -9.77 -17.86
CA LEU A 63 0.42 -10.02 -16.41
C LEU A 63 0.56 -8.71 -15.60
N PRO A 64 1.41 -7.73 -15.99
CA PRO A 64 1.46 -6.42 -15.33
C PRO A 64 0.12 -5.69 -15.31
N THR A 65 -0.71 -5.82 -16.35
CA THR A 65 -2.03 -5.19 -16.40
C THR A 65 -2.97 -5.77 -15.36
N VAL A 66 -2.95 -7.09 -15.15
CA VAL A 66 -3.77 -7.74 -14.12
C VAL A 66 -3.33 -7.32 -12.73
N CYS A 67 -2.03 -7.33 -12.47
CA CYS A 67 -1.48 -6.88 -11.18
C CYS A 67 -1.78 -5.41 -10.91
N TYR A 68 -1.76 -4.57 -11.94
CA TYR A 68 -2.14 -3.16 -11.85
C TYR A 68 -3.60 -3.00 -11.42
N ILE A 69 -4.53 -3.70 -12.07
CA ILE A 69 -5.95 -3.65 -11.72
C ILE A 69 -6.16 -4.11 -10.27
N ILE A 70 -5.51 -5.18 -9.84
CA ILE A 70 -5.60 -5.68 -8.45
C ILE A 70 -5.05 -4.63 -7.48
N ALA A 71 -3.84 -4.10 -7.74
CA ALA A 71 -3.21 -3.10 -6.87
C ALA A 71 -4.01 -1.80 -6.77
N ARG A 72 -4.81 -1.46 -7.79
CA ARG A 72 -5.64 -0.25 -7.83
C ARG A 72 -6.99 -0.43 -7.15
N THR A 73 -7.64 -1.57 -7.37
CA THR A 73 -9.01 -1.82 -6.90
C THR A 73 -9.10 -2.43 -5.51
N THR A 74 -8.04 -3.11 -5.05
CA THR A 74 -8.04 -3.76 -3.73
C THR A 74 -7.87 -2.78 -2.55
N PRO A 75 -7.04 -1.72 -2.62
CA PRO A 75 -6.90 -0.74 -1.53
C PRO A 75 -8.21 -0.07 -1.06
N PRO A 76 -9.10 0.45 -1.93
CA PRO A 76 -10.36 1.04 -1.47
C PRO A 76 -11.26 -0.03 -0.82
N LEU A 77 -11.26 -1.27 -1.34
CA LEU A 77 -11.99 -2.37 -0.73
C LEU A 77 -11.44 -2.70 0.66
N PHE A 78 -10.12 -2.77 0.82
CA PHE A 78 -9.47 -2.97 2.10
C PHE A 78 -9.86 -1.88 3.12
N MET A 79 -9.79 -0.61 2.72
CA MET A 79 -10.17 0.49 3.59
C MET A 79 -11.67 0.46 3.96
N PHE A 80 -12.54 0.13 3.00
CA PHE A 80 -13.96 -0.06 3.26
C PHE A 80 -14.21 -1.18 4.29
N LEU A 81 -13.57 -2.35 4.11
CA LEU A 81 -13.68 -3.47 5.05
C LEU A 81 -13.16 -3.09 6.45
N GLN A 82 -12.10 -2.29 6.54
CA GLN A 82 -11.60 -1.78 7.83
C GLN A 82 -12.61 -0.85 8.50
N ILE A 83 -13.20 0.10 7.77
CA ILE A 83 -14.24 0.99 8.32
C ILE A 83 -15.41 0.18 8.86
N GLU A 84 -15.92 -0.77 8.07
CA GLU A 84 -17.02 -1.66 8.47
C GLU A 84 -16.67 -2.51 9.70
N PHE A 85 -15.45 -3.06 9.74
CA PHE A 85 -14.96 -3.85 10.87
C PHE A 85 -14.86 -3.05 12.17
N ILE A 86 -14.47 -1.78 12.07
CA ILE A 86 -14.28 -0.90 13.22
C ILE A 86 -15.60 -0.29 13.72
N THR A 87 -16.55 -0.02 12.80
CA THR A 87 -17.77 0.73 13.12
C THR A 87 -18.96 -0.14 13.49
N LYS A 88 -19.00 -1.40 13.07
CA LYS A 88 -20.15 -2.29 13.28
C LYS A 88 -19.80 -3.49 14.17
N GLU A 89 -20.83 -4.02 14.81
CA GLU A 89 -20.80 -5.34 15.42
C GLU A 89 -20.90 -6.42 14.35
N HIS A 90 -20.22 -7.55 14.57
CA HIS A 90 -20.19 -8.65 13.60
C HIS A 90 -20.32 -9.99 14.31
N GLU A 91 -21.23 -10.84 13.81
CA GLU A 91 -21.39 -12.19 14.33
C GLU A 91 -20.14 -13.04 14.03
N ASP A 92 -19.62 -12.97 12.80
CA ASP A 92 -18.47 -13.76 12.34
C ASP A 92 -17.17 -12.95 12.21
N CYS A 93 -16.50 -12.68 13.34
CA CYS A 93 -15.20 -11.99 13.34
C CYS A 93 -14.14 -12.67 12.46
N ARG A 94 -14.19 -14.01 12.37
CA ARG A 94 -13.23 -14.79 11.58
C ARG A 94 -13.36 -14.54 10.08
N ALA A 95 -14.59 -14.39 9.57
CA ALA A 95 -14.82 -14.16 8.16
C ALA A 95 -14.29 -12.78 7.74
N TRP A 96 -14.60 -11.75 8.53
CA TRP A 96 -14.10 -10.39 8.31
C TRP A 96 -12.58 -10.30 8.40
N HIS A 97 -11.99 -10.93 9.40
CA HIS A 97 -10.54 -10.99 9.52
C HIS A 97 -9.88 -11.63 8.31
N LEU A 98 -10.42 -12.77 7.84
CA LEU A 98 -9.91 -13.43 6.64
C LEU A 98 -10.02 -12.53 5.41
N ALA A 99 -11.14 -11.82 5.25
CA ALA A 99 -11.35 -10.89 4.14
C ALA A 99 -10.34 -9.73 4.17
N ILE A 100 -10.15 -9.10 5.33
CA ILE A 100 -9.20 -7.99 5.53
C ILE A 100 -7.76 -8.45 5.28
N SER A 101 -7.34 -9.56 5.89
CA SER A 101 -5.99 -10.11 5.72
C SER A 101 -5.73 -10.52 4.26
N SER A 102 -6.74 -11.04 3.57
CA SER A 102 -6.64 -11.38 2.14
C SER A 102 -6.46 -10.15 1.28
N CYS A 103 -7.24 -9.09 1.54
CA CYS A 103 -7.07 -7.82 0.82
C CYS A 103 -5.68 -7.22 1.07
N TYR A 104 -5.22 -7.22 2.32
CA TYR A 104 -3.86 -6.76 2.66
C TYR A 104 -2.78 -7.53 1.90
N PHE A 105 -2.82 -8.86 1.92
CA PHE A 105 -1.87 -9.70 1.20
C PHE A 105 -1.89 -9.42 -0.32
N MET A 106 -3.08 -9.32 -0.92
CA MET A 106 -3.23 -9.01 -2.35
C MET A 106 -2.62 -7.65 -2.70
N ILE A 107 -2.85 -6.62 -1.88
CA ILE A 107 -2.25 -5.29 -2.07
C ILE A 107 -0.73 -5.38 -2.01
N SER A 108 -0.16 -5.89 -0.91
CA SER A 108 1.28 -5.97 -0.71
C SER A 108 1.97 -6.78 -1.83
N ALA A 109 1.41 -7.93 -2.19
CA ALA A 109 1.98 -8.78 -3.24
C ALA A 109 1.89 -8.11 -4.62
N SER A 110 0.74 -7.51 -4.98
CA SER A 110 0.53 -6.90 -6.30
C SER A 110 1.34 -5.63 -6.50
N VAL A 111 1.39 -4.75 -5.51
CA VAL A 111 2.20 -3.52 -5.51
C VAL A 111 3.68 -3.88 -5.62
N GLY A 112 4.16 -4.84 -4.81
CA GLY A 112 5.52 -5.33 -4.91
C GLY A 112 5.85 -5.91 -6.30
N LEU A 113 4.94 -6.70 -6.88
CA LEU A 113 5.17 -7.30 -8.19
C LEU A 113 5.22 -6.24 -9.30
N LEU A 114 4.39 -5.18 -9.21
CA LEU A 114 4.44 -4.05 -10.14
C LEU A 114 5.78 -3.32 -10.08
N PHE A 115 6.31 -3.09 -8.88
CA PHE A 115 7.65 -2.51 -8.73
C PHE A 115 8.72 -3.42 -9.34
N LEU A 116 8.64 -4.72 -9.11
CA LEU A 116 9.55 -5.68 -9.73
C LEU A 116 9.49 -5.64 -11.26
N PHE A 117 8.30 -5.55 -11.86
CA PHE A 117 8.14 -5.43 -13.31
C PHE A 117 8.73 -4.12 -13.84
N ARG A 118 8.49 -3.00 -13.15
CA ARG A 118 9.06 -1.69 -13.52
C ARG A 118 10.58 -1.73 -13.49
N VAL A 119 11.17 -2.24 -12.41
CA VAL A 119 12.64 -2.34 -12.31
C VAL A 119 13.20 -3.34 -13.32
N SER A 120 12.50 -4.44 -13.59
CA SER A 120 12.95 -5.42 -14.59
C SER A 120 12.97 -4.86 -16.00
N ALA A 121 12.10 -3.90 -16.32
CA ALA A 121 12.11 -3.19 -17.59
C ALA A 121 13.27 -2.18 -17.68
N VAL A 122 13.61 -1.51 -16.58
CA VAL A 122 14.68 -0.51 -16.52
C VAL A 122 16.07 -1.18 -16.45
N CYS A 123 16.23 -2.22 -15.64
CA CYS A 123 17.48 -2.94 -15.41
C CYS A 123 17.57 -4.21 -16.25
N ARG A 124 17.26 -4.12 -17.56
CA ARG A 124 17.22 -5.30 -18.45
C ARG A 124 18.56 -6.04 -18.52
N ASP A 125 19.65 -5.29 -18.41
CA ASP A 125 21.01 -5.79 -18.66
C ASP A 125 21.64 -6.51 -17.45
N ASN A 126 21.14 -6.28 -16.22
CA ASN A 126 21.73 -6.88 -15.01
C ASN A 126 20.82 -7.95 -14.42
N PHE A 127 21.14 -9.22 -14.69
CA PHE A 127 20.37 -10.36 -14.18
C PHE A 127 20.46 -10.51 -12.66
N TRP A 128 21.59 -10.15 -12.04
CA TRP A 128 21.78 -10.26 -10.58
C TRP A 128 20.85 -9.33 -9.82
N VAL A 129 20.73 -8.08 -10.26
CA VAL A 129 19.84 -7.08 -9.65
C VAL A 129 18.38 -7.55 -9.70
N ARG A 130 17.95 -8.10 -10.84
CA ARG A 130 16.59 -8.63 -10.98
C ARG A 130 16.33 -9.82 -10.05
N ARG A 131 17.29 -10.74 -9.92
CA ARG A 131 17.16 -11.89 -8.99
C ARG A 131 17.13 -11.44 -7.54
N LEU A 132 17.95 -10.47 -7.15
CA LEU A 132 17.97 -9.91 -5.81
C LEU A 132 16.62 -9.25 -5.45
N LEU A 133 16.09 -8.42 -6.35
CA LEU A 133 14.80 -7.77 -6.14
C LEU A 133 13.63 -8.76 -6.14
N ALA A 134 13.68 -9.79 -6.97
CA ALA A 134 12.69 -10.87 -6.94
C ALA A 134 12.73 -11.64 -5.61
N ALA A 135 13.93 -11.94 -5.09
CA ALA A 135 14.07 -12.58 -3.78
C ALA A 135 13.58 -11.69 -2.64
N ALA A 136 13.88 -10.39 -2.68
CA ALA A 136 13.38 -9.41 -1.71
C ALA A 136 11.84 -9.29 -1.76
N TRP A 137 11.25 -9.33 -2.96
CA TRP A 137 9.80 -9.37 -3.13
C TRP A 137 9.18 -10.62 -2.50
N VAL A 138 9.76 -11.81 -2.74
CA VAL A 138 9.29 -13.06 -2.11
C VAL A 138 9.36 -12.95 -0.59
N ALA A 139 10.45 -12.41 -0.03
CA ALA A 139 10.57 -12.23 1.41
C ALA A 139 9.49 -11.31 1.98
N HIS A 140 9.19 -10.20 1.29
CA HIS A 140 8.10 -9.30 1.67
C HIS A 140 6.71 -9.96 1.55
N ALA A 141 6.45 -10.69 0.47
CA ALA A 141 5.19 -11.41 0.27
C ALA A 141 4.98 -12.50 1.33
N VAL A 142 6.04 -13.21 1.71
CA VAL A 142 6.02 -14.18 2.81
C VAL A 142 5.74 -13.49 4.14
N ALA A 143 6.39 -12.35 4.42
CA ALA A 143 6.11 -11.56 5.61
C ALA A 143 4.63 -11.13 5.66
N ALA A 144 4.06 -10.66 4.55
CA ALA A 144 2.64 -10.31 4.47
C ALA A 144 1.72 -11.52 4.69
N ALA A 145 2.06 -12.69 4.13
CA ALA A 145 1.29 -13.94 4.30
C ALA A 145 1.35 -14.48 5.74
N LEU A 146 2.41 -14.22 6.49
CA LEU A 146 2.50 -14.60 7.91
C LEU A 146 1.44 -13.91 8.76
N THR A 147 0.80 -12.83 8.27
CA THR A 147 -0.28 -12.15 8.99
C THR A 147 -1.38 -13.15 9.34
N PHE A 148 -1.76 -14.03 8.41
CA PHE A 148 -2.78 -15.06 8.65
C PHE A 148 -2.47 -16.02 9.81
N ALA A 149 -1.19 -16.24 10.10
CA ALA A 149 -0.76 -17.15 11.16
C ALA A 149 -0.54 -16.46 12.51
N VAL A 150 -0.16 -15.17 12.49
CA VAL A 150 0.24 -14.43 13.70
C VAL A 150 -0.93 -13.64 14.31
N THR A 151 -1.93 -13.29 13.50
CA THR A 151 -3.11 -12.57 13.97
C THR A 151 -4.26 -13.53 14.26
N SER A 152 -4.91 -13.31 15.39
CA SER A 152 -6.12 -14.02 15.82
C SER A 152 -7.21 -13.00 16.08
N VAL A 153 -8.47 -13.44 16.10
CA VAL A 153 -9.60 -12.59 16.42
C VAL A 153 -10.39 -13.14 17.58
N ALA A 154 -10.90 -12.24 18.40
CA ALA A 154 -11.81 -12.54 19.49
C ALA A 154 -12.95 -11.53 19.51
N HIS A 155 -14.11 -11.97 20.01
CA HIS A 155 -15.20 -11.07 20.35
C HIS A 155 -14.91 -10.38 21.68
N LEU A 156 -15.21 -9.09 21.73
CA LEU A 156 -15.17 -8.30 22.94
C LEU A 156 -16.55 -8.38 23.62
N GLU A 157 -16.67 -9.21 24.64
CA GLU A 157 -17.90 -9.26 25.45
C GLU A 157 -17.95 -8.03 26.38
N PRO A 158 -19.10 -7.33 26.52
CA PRO A 158 -20.44 -7.65 26.02
C PRO A 158 -20.85 -6.99 24.69
N THR A 159 -19.97 -6.21 24.05
CA THR A 159 -20.35 -5.31 22.94
C THR A 159 -20.37 -5.96 21.56
N HIS A 160 -20.15 -7.28 21.45
CA HIS A 160 -20.09 -8.05 20.20
C HIS A 160 -19.14 -7.47 19.13
N HIS A 161 -18.24 -6.57 19.51
CA HIS A 161 -17.22 -6.02 18.62
C HIS A 161 -16.08 -7.00 18.44
N CYS A 162 -15.51 -7.01 17.24
CA CYS A 162 -14.35 -7.84 16.93
C CYS A 162 -13.07 -7.09 17.25
N VAL A 163 -12.14 -7.76 17.92
CA VAL A 163 -10.78 -7.25 18.15
C VAL A 163 -9.75 -8.17 17.53
N ILE A 164 -8.74 -7.56 16.90
CA ILE A 164 -7.60 -8.28 16.34
C ILE A 164 -6.54 -8.40 17.44
N ILE A 165 -6.22 -9.64 17.81
CA ILE A 165 -5.19 -9.95 18.79
C ILE A 165 -3.94 -10.38 18.03
N ILE A 166 -2.86 -9.62 18.23
CA ILE A 166 -1.57 -9.89 17.60
C ILE A 166 -0.71 -10.68 18.58
N SER A 167 -0.33 -11.90 18.20
CA SER A 167 0.40 -12.83 19.08
C SER A 167 1.81 -12.36 19.43
N SER A 168 2.41 -11.49 18.59
CA SER A 168 3.77 -10.99 18.77
C SER A 168 3.91 -9.53 18.35
N LYS A 169 4.33 -8.67 19.28
CA LYS A 169 4.64 -7.25 18.98
C LYS A 169 5.79 -7.13 17.97
N SER A 170 6.76 -8.04 18.02
CA SER A 170 7.90 -8.05 17.10
C SER A 170 7.51 -8.31 15.65
N TYR A 171 6.39 -9.00 15.41
CA TYR A 171 5.91 -9.28 14.07
C TYR A 171 5.58 -8.00 13.29
N ILE A 172 4.91 -7.05 13.94
CA ILE A 172 4.55 -5.76 13.33
C ILE A 172 5.82 -5.04 12.86
N SER A 173 6.86 -5.00 13.70
CA SER A 173 8.15 -4.41 13.34
C SER A 173 8.77 -5.09 12.13
N ILE A 174 8.81 -6.44 12.10
CA ILE A 174 9.36 -7.21 10.98
C ILE A 174 8.61 -6.89 9.67
N LEU A 175 7.28 -6.82 9.73
CA LEU A 175 6.45 -6.51 8.57
C LEU A 175 6.78 -5.11 8.01
N PHE A 176 6.86 -4.09 8.87
CA PHE A 176 7.26 -2.74 8.46
C PHE A 176 8.69 -2.69 7.91
N PHE A 177 9.66 -3.33 8.57
CA PHE A 177 11.05 -3.32 8.12
C PHE A 177 11.25 -4.03 6.78
N THR A 178 10.60 -5.19 6.58
CA THR A 178 10.69 -5.92 5.31
C THR A 178 10.08 -5.12 4.16
N GLN A 179 8.94 -4.47 4.39
CA GLN A 179 8.31 -3.58 3.41
C GLN A 179 9.21 -2.37 3.09
N ALA A 180 9.66 -1.64 4.10
CA ALA A 180 10.51 -0.46 3.90
C ALA A 180 11.83 -0.82 3.21
N THR A 181 12.45 -1.95 3.58
CA THR A 181 13.68 -2.43 2.94
C THR A 181 13.44 -2.72 1.46
N TYR A 182 12.33 -3.37 1.12
CA TYR A 182 11.97 -3.64 -0.26
C TYR A 182 11.79 -2.35 -1.09
N GLU A 183 11.04 -1.38 -0.55
CA GLU A 183 10.82 -0.08 -1.20
C GLU A 183 12.12 0.70 -1.40
N ILE A 184 13.00 0.72 -0.38
CA ILE A 184 14.31 1.37 -0.48
C ILE A 184 15.16 0.71 -1.57
N LEU A 185 15.23 -0.63 -1.60
CA LEU A 185 15.99 -1.35 -2.63
C LEU A 185 15.49 -1.04 -4.04
N VAL A 186 14.17 -0.98 -4.24
CA VAL A 186 13.55 -0.60 -5.51
C VAL A 186 13.90 0.84 -5.88
N CYS A 187 13.71 1.79 -4.96
CA CYS A 187 14.02 3.20 -5.17
C CYS A 187 15.50 3.42 -5.50
N CYS A 188 16.40 2.76 -4.77
CA CYS A 188 17.84 2.81 -5.04
C CYS A 188 18.19 2.22 -6.41
N ALA A 189 17.60 1.08 -6.79
CA ALA A 189 17.86 0.45 -8.08
C ALA A 189 17.41 1.35 -9.26
N VAL A 190 16.21 1.92 -9.17
CA VAL A 190 15.70 2.85 -10.20
C VAL A 190 16.55 4.12 -10.25
N GLY A 191 16.85 4.72 -9.09
CA GLY A 191 17.64 5.94 -9.00
C GLY A 191 19.06 5.79 -9.51
N TYR A 192 19.70 4.65 -9.23
CA TYR A 192 21.04 4.33 -9.76
C TYR A 192 21.03 4.22 -11.29
N LYS A 193 20.07 3.47 -11.86
CA LYS A 193 20.02 3.32 -13.32
C LYS A 193 19.74 4.67 -14.00
N LEU A 194 18.79 5.44 -13.47
CA LEU A 194 18.48 6.77 -14.01
C LEU A 194 19.71 7.68 -14.01
N ARG A 195 20.53 7.63 -12.95
CA ARG A 195 21.78 8.41 -12.87
C ARG A 195 22.80 7.97 -13.93
N CYS A 196 22.99 6.67 -14.12
CA CYS A 196 23.89 6.15 -15.14
C CYS A 196 23.43 6.56 -16.56
N ASP A 197 22.14 6.43 -16.86
CA ASP A 197 21.58 6.85 -18.16
C ASP A 197 21.84 8.33 -18.46
N ILE A 198 21.67 9.20 -17.46
CA ILE A 198 21.92 10.64 -17.61
C ILE A 198 23.41 10.91 -17.84
N SER A 199 24.30 10.21 -17.13
CA SER A 199 25.75 10.41 -17.27
C SER A 199 26.25 10.03 -18.67
N ASP A 200 25.72 8.96 -19.24
CA ASP A 200 26.10 8.49 -20.59
C ASP A 200 25.60 9.47 -21.67
N ASP A 201 24.39 10.02 -21.52
CA ASP A 201 23.81 11.01 -22.45
C ASP A 201 24.59 12.34 -22.42
N VAL A 202 25.03 12.78 -21.23
CA VAL A 202 25.86 13.99 -21.07
C VAL A 202 27.23 13.83 -21.72
N GLN A 203 27.83 12.63 -21.71
CA GLN A 203 29.11 12.40 -22.37
C GLN A 203 28.98 12.29 -23.90
N GLY A 204 27.82 11.92 -24.43
CA GLY A 204 27.53 11.90 -25.86
C GLY A 204 27.27 13.28 -26.48
N MET A 205 26.94 14.29 -25.67
CA MET A 205 26.56 15.63 -26.13
C MET A 205 27.67 16.67 -25.89
N GLN A 206 28.62 16.79 -26.82
CA GLN A 206 29.50 17.97 -26.96
C GLN A 206 28.72 19.18 -27.52
N VAL A 207 27.74 19.72 -26.78
CA VAL A 207 26.95 20.88 -27.24
C VAL A 207 26.74 21.87 -26.08
N PRO A 208 26.92 23.20 -26.29
CA PRO A 208 27.08 24.18 -25.22
C PRO A 208 25.89 24.30 -24.24
N PRO A 209 26.17 24.68 -22.97
CA PRO A 209 25.28 24.50 -21.82
C PRO A 209 24.05 25.41 -21.77
N GLN A 210 23.84 26.28 -22.75
CA GLN A 210 22.90 27.40 -22.63
C GLN A 210 21.50 27.18 -23.26
N GLN A 211 21.29 26.08 -24.01
CA GLN A 211 20.00 25.79 -24.67
C GLN A 211 19.12 24.75 -23.95
N TYR A 212 19.61 24.06 -22.93
CA TYR A 212 18.91 22.92 -22.33
C TYR A 212 17.79 23.28 -21.35
N LEU A 213 17.82 24.47 -20.75
CA LEU A 213 16.80 24.86 -19.76
C LEU A 213 15.42 25.15 -20.39
N PHE A 214 15.35 25.39 -21.71
CA PHE A 214 14.10 25.66 -22.43
C PHE A 214 13.59 24.50 -23.32
N SER A 215 14.46 23.55 -23.71
CA SER A 215 14.08 22.40 -24.56
C SER A 215 13.66 21.16 -23.78
N PHE A 216 14.09 21.03 -22.51
CA PHE A 216 13.72 19.92 -21.62
C PHE A 216 12.21 19.79 -21.37
N ASN A 217 11.40 20.81 -21.71
CA ASN A 217 9.96 20.84 -21.48
C ASN A 217 9.15 20.10 -22.56
N LYS A 218 9.69 19.86 -23.77
CA LYS A 218 8.85 19.39 -24.90
C LYS A 218 8.97 17.91 -25.27
N SER A 219 10.11 17.25 -25.07
CA SER A 219 10.28 15.84 -25.52
C SER A 219 10.04 14.82 -24.39
N PHE A 220 10.26 15.19 -23.13
CA PHE A 220 10.10 14.31 -21.97
C PHE A 220 8.70 14.33 -21.34
N SER A 221 7.83 15.26 -21.75
CA SER A 221 6.69 15.70 -20.93
C SER A 221 5.40 14.88 -21.04
N ARG A 222 5.28 13.91 -21.97
CA ARG A 222 3.99 13.19 -22.14
C ARG A 222 3.98 11.75 -21.65
N LEU A 223 5.08 11.01 -21.80
CA LEU A 223 5.14 9.59 -21.41
C LEU A 223 5.96 9.36 -20.14
N ARG A 224 7.07 10.08 -19.93
CA ARG A 224 7.86 9.99 -18.69
C ARG A 224 7.25 10.81 -17.55
N ALA A 225 6.63 11.97 -17.83
CA ALA A 225 5.92 12.73 -16.79
C ALA A 225 4.71 11.96 -16.22
N ARG A 226 3.99 11.17 -17.05
CA ARG A 226 2.91 10.30 -16.54
C ARG A 226 3.46 9.14 -15.71
N VAL A 227 4.47 8.43 -16.20
CA VAL A 227 5.05 7.28 -15.45
C VAL A 227 5.78 7.71 -14.17
N LEU A 228 6.42 8.89 -14.15
CA LEU A 228 7.03 9.45 -12.94
C LEU A 228 5.99 10.10 -12.02
N MET A 229 5.02 10.87 -12.51
CA MET A 229 3.95 11.41 -11.64
C MET A 229 3.10 10.31 -11.05
N ASP A 230 2.72 9.27 -11.80
CA ASP A 230 1.93 8.14 -11.27
C ASP A 230 2.71 7.33 -10.21
N SER A 231 4.05 7.44 -10.21
CA SER A 231 4.89 6.81 -9.18
C SER A 231 5.09 7.68 -7.94
N TYR A 232 5.08 9.01 -8.09
CA TYR A 232 5.20 9.96 -6.96
C TYR A 232 3.84 10.26 -6.29
N LEU A 233 2.73 10.21 -7.03
CA LEU A 233 1.37 10.40 -6.48
C LEU A 233 0.87 9.18 -5.69
N PHE A 234 1.50 8.02 -5.82
CA PHE A 234 1.13 6.81 -5.08
C PHE A 234 1.82 6.69 -3.71
N PHE A 235 2.77 7.57 -3.38
CA PHE A 235 3.61 7.48 -2.18
C PHE A 235 3.52 8.68 -1.23
N MET A 236 2.53 9.57 -1.45
CA MET A 236 2.04 10.53 -0.45
C MET A 236 0.56 10.27 -0.21
#